data_AF-A0A1G8GWH8-F1
#
_entry.id   AF-A0A1G8GWH8-F1
#
_cell.length_a   1.000
_cell.length_b   1.000
_cell.length_c   1.000
_cell.angle_alpha   90.00
_cell.angle_beta   90.00
_cell.angle_gamma   90.00
#
_symmetry.space_group_name_H-M   'P 1'
#
loop_
_entity.id
_entity.type
_entity.pdbx_description
1 polymer ?
#
loop_
_entity_poly.entity_id
_entity_poly.type
_entity_poly.pdbx_seq_one_letter_code
_entity_poly.pdbx_strand_id
1 'polypeptide(L)'
;MKRKPKISKNCGKDIVLCKTTNRIVSNRTSDLLLEQSVPFSKNWHRVPFFRRRNYHGANKVCVISINRTQYSHARRVLNLLEERDYNRLQLNVI
;
A
#
# COMPACT_ATOMS: atom_id res chain seq x y z
N MET A 1 39.84 10.33 -5.19
CA MET A 1 38.63 11.19 -5.15
C MET A 1 37.40 10.33 -4.88
N LYS A 2 36.75 10.46 -3.70
CA LYS A 2 35.52 9.72 -3.40
C LYS A 2 34.35 10.40 -4.13
N ARG A 3 33.72 9.73 -5.09
CA ARG A 3 32.51 10.23 -5.76
C ARG A 3 31.38 10.31 -4.72
N LYS A 4 30.80 11.50 -4.53
CA LYS A 4 29.60 11.65 -3.68
C LYS A 4 28.48 10.80 -4.28
N PRO A 5 27.78 9.97 -3.49
CA PRO A 5 26.68 9.18 -4.00
C PRO A 5 25.59 10.11 -4.54
N LYS A 6 25.21 9.92 -5.82
CA LYS A 6 24.07 10.62 -6.42
C LYS A 6 22.80 10.01 -5.84
N ILE A 7 22.24 10.66 -4.85
CA ILE A 7 20.92 10.34 -4.32
C ILE A 7 19.90 10.61 -5.45
N SER A 8 19.14 9.59 -5.82
CA SER A 8 18.12 9.73 -6.86
C SER A 8 17.02 10.70 -6.40
N LYS A 9 16.44 11.48 -7.32
CA LYS A 9 15.41 12.51 -7.02
C LYS A 9 14.17 11.98 -6.26
N ASN A 10 14.00 10.66 -6.16
CA ASN A 10 12.85 10.01 -5.53
C ASN A 10 13.23 9.23 -4.25
N CYS A 11 14.42 9.46 -3.70
CA CYS A 11 14.79 8.91 -2.39
C CYS A 11 13.79 9.39 -1.33
N GLY A 12 13.23 8.47 -0.55
CA GLY A 12 12.34 8.85 0.56
C GLY A 12 10.92 9.26 0.16
N LYS A 13 10.54 9.20 -1.13
CA LYS A 13 9.14 9.44 -1.51
C LYS A 13 8.31 8.18 -1.30
N ASP A 14 7.37 8.27 -0.37
CA ASP A 14 6.37 7.24 -0.18
C ASP A 14 5.36 7.25 -1.33
N ILE A 15 5.02 6.04 -1.76
CA ILE A 15 4.05 5.77 -2.81
C ILE A 15 2.96 4.88 -2.23
N VAL A 16 1.75 5.01 -2.75
CA VAL A 16 0.67 4.09 -2.39
C VAL A 16 1.00 2.72 -3.00
N LEU A 17 0.96 1.68 -2.17
CA LEU A 17 1.08 0.29 -2.59
C LEU A 17 -0.30 -0.26 -2.98
N CYS A 18 -1.25 -0.17 -2.05
CA CYS A 18 -2.61 -0.64 -2.25
C CYS A 18 -3.62 0.16 -1.41
N LYS A 19 -4.90 0.04 -1.78
CA LYS A 19 -6.02 0.60 -1.03
C LYS A 19 -7.06 -0.49 -0.80
N THR A 20 -7.75 -0.45 0.32
CA THR A 20 -8.89 -1.35 0.58
C THR A 20 -9.91 -0.69 1.49
N THR A 21 -11.18 -1.02 1.27
CA THR A 21 -12.27 -0.61 2.16
C THR A 21 -12.52 -1.64 3.27
N ASN A 22 -11.99 -2.85 3.11
CA ASN A 22 -12.22 -3.95 4.04
C ASN A 22 -11.17 -3.93 5.17
N ARG A 23 -11.65 -3.84 6.41
CA ARG A 23 -10.80 -3.80 7.61
C ARG A 23 -10.05 -5.11 7.86
N ILE A 24 -10.67 -6.26 7.57
CA ILE A 24 -10.04 -7.57 7.75
C ILE A 24 -8.89 -7.74 6.76
N VAL A 25 -9.16 -7.48 5.47
CA VAL A 25 -8.14 -7.53 4.41
C VAL A 25 -7.01 -6.57 4.74
N SER A 26 -7.32 -5.34 5.16
CA SER A 26 -6.30 -4.38 5.57
C SER A 26 -5.39 -4.91 6.68
N ASN A 27 -5.93 -5.60 7.68
CA ASN A 27 -5.14 -6.13 8.79
C ASN A 27 -4.25 -7.27 8.30
N ARG A 28 -4.82 -8.25 7.59
CA ARG A 28 -4.04 -9.36 7.00
C ARG A 28 -2.92 -8.88 6.09
N THR A 29 -3.18 -7.85 5.27
CA THR A 29 -2.14 -7.24 4.44
C THR A 29 -1.06 -6.56 5.28
N SER A 30 -1.42 -5.94 6.41
CA SER A 30 -0.44 -5.33 7.33
C SER A 30 0.42 -6.40 7.99
N ASP A 31 -0.20 -7.47 8.48
CA ASP A 31 0.46 -8.58 9.16
C ASP A 31 1.46 -9.25 8.21
N LEU A 32 1.05 -9.54 6.97
CA LEU A 32 1.93 -10.09 5.94
C LEU A 32 3.14 -9.18 5.61
N LEU A 33 2.93 -7.85 5.54
CA LEU A 33 4.01 -6.91 5.30
C LEU A 33 4.99 -6.86 6.50
N LEU A 34 4.48 -6.98 7.73
CA LEU A 34 5.31 -7.07 8.93
C LEU A 34 6.13 -8.36 8.95
N GLU A 35 5.51 -9.51 8.63
CA GLU A 35 6.18 -10.81 8.57
C GLU A 35 7.35 -10.80 7.58
N GLN A 36 7.18 -10.15 6.43
CA GLN A 36 8.21 -10.02 5.41
C GLN A 36 9.16 -8.84 5.64
N SER A 37 9.08 -8.19 6.81
CA SER A 37 9.94 -7.07 7.20
C SER A 37 9.93 -5.91 6.18
N VAL A 38 8.75 -5.60 5.62
CA VAL A 38 8.55 -4.48 4.69
C VAL A 38 8.02 -3.26 5.46
N PRO A 39 8.80 -2.17 5.59
CA PRO A 39 8.31 -0.91 6.12
C PRO A 39 7.11 -0.34 5.34
N PHE A 40 6.01 -0.06 6.04
CA PHE A 40 4.83 0.59 5.46
C PHE A 40 4.22 1.61 6.42
N SER A 41 3.45 2.54 5.86
CA SER A 41 2.49 3.37 6.59
C SER A 41 1.06 2.95 6.26
N LYS A 42 0.21 2.90 7.28
CA LYS A 42 -1.19 2.51 7.17
C LYS A 42 -2.07 3.63 7.68
N ASN A 43 -2.87 4.21 6.79
CA ASN A 43 -3.73 5.34 7.12
C ASN A 43 -5.16 5.11 6.65
N TRP A 44 -6.13 5.45 7.50
CA TRP A 44 -7.54 5.44 7.13
C TRP A 44 -7.98 6.84 6.72
N HIS A 45 -8.34 7.01 5.46
CA HIS A 45 -8.84 8.27 4.93
C HIS A 45 -10.35 8.25 4.86
N ARG A 46 -10.99 9.33 5.32
CA ARG A 46 -12.43 9.54 5.18
C ARG A 46 -12.77 9.80 3.72
N VAL A 47 -13.75 9.08 3.19
CA VAL A 47 -14.24 9.28 1.82
C VAL A 47 -15.38 10.31 1.84
N PRO A 48 -15.24 11.43 1.11
CA PRO A 48 -16.33 12.41 0.95
C PRO A 48 -17.57 11.74 0.36
N PHE A 49 -18.77 12.16 0.79
CA PHE A 49 -20.04 11.51 0.44
C PHE A 49 -20.19 11.28 -1.08
N PHE A 50 -19.94 12.31 -1.88
CA PHE A 50 -20.02 12.28 -3.34
C PHE A 50 -19.04 11.29 -4.02
N ARG A 51 -17.96 10.87 -3.35
CA ARG A 51 -17.00 9.88 -3.86
C ARG A 51 -17.26 8.46 -3.36
N ARG A 52 -18.18 8.25 -2.41
CA ARG A 52 -18.42 6.92 -1.81
C ARG A 52 -18.93 5.90 -2.82
N ARG A 53 -19.58 6.34 -3.91
CA ARG A 53 -19.99 5.46 -5.01
C ARG A 53 -18.81 4.66 -5.58
N ASN A 54 -17.62 5.25 -5.64
CA ASN A 54 -16.39 4.60 -6.13
C ASN A 54 -15.79 3.59 -5.14
N TYR A 55 -16.30 3.56 -3.91
CA TYR A 55 -15.85 2.70 -2.82
C TYR A 55 -16.98 1.84 -2.27
N HIS A 56 -17.97 1.50 -3.10
CA HIS A 56 -19.14 0.68 -2.73
C HIS A 56 -19.88 1.21 -1.49
N GLY A 57 -19.97 2.54 -1.33
CA GLY A 57 -20.64 3.18 -0.19
C GLY A 57 -19.76 3.35 1.05
N ALA A 58 -18.52 2.85 1.06
CA ALA A 58 -17.65 2.94 2.22
C ALA A 58 -17.36 4.39 2.62
N ASN A 59 -17.41 4.68 3.93
CA ASN A 59 -17.13 6.00 4.49
C ASN A 59 -15.63 6.25 4.74
N LYS A 60 -14.82 5.20 4.72
CA LYS A 60 -13.37 5.22 4.93
C LYS A 60 -12.69 4.24 3.98
N VAL A 61 -11.47 4.55 3.58
CA VAL A 61 -10.59 3.68 2.80
C VAL A 61 -9.24 3.60 3.51
N CYS A 62 -8.72 2.38 3.65
CA CYS A 62 -7.37 2.16 4.11
C CYS A 62 -6.41 2.34 2.94
N VAL A 63 -5.36 3.13 3.15
CA VAL A 63 -4.28 3.35 2.20
C VAL A 63 -3.01 2.85 2.85
N ILE A 64 -2.37 1.87 2.22
CA ILE A 64 -1.08 1.35 2.61
C ILE A 64 -0.04 1.95 1.66
N SER A 65 0.93 2.67 2.22
CA SER A 65 2.00 3.32 1.47
C SER A 65 3.35 2.78 1.90
N ILE A 66 4.30 2.75 0.98
CA ILE A 66 5.65 2.22 1.19
C ILE A 66 6.67 3.14 0.52
N ASN A 67 7.94 2.98 0.88
CA ASN A 67 9.00 3.64 0.14
C ASN A 67 9.07 3.11 -1.30
N ARG A 68 9.24 4.01 -2.28
CA ARG A 68 9.32 3.64 -3.70
C ARG A 68 10.39 2.58 -4.01
N THR A 69 11.50 2.56 -3.27
CA THR A 69 12.59 1.58 -3.50
C THR A 69 12.16 0.14 -3.20
N GLN A 70 11.17 -0.05 -2.33
CA GLN A 70 10.69 -1.36 -1.90
C GLN A 70 9.49 -1.85 -2.70
N TYR A 71 9.00 -1.08 -3.67
CA TYR A 71 7.78 -1.38 -4.41
C TYR A 71 7.77 -2.78 -5.01
N SER A 72 8.83 -3.15 -5.74
CA SER A 72 8.92 -4.45 -6.41
C SER A 72 8.91 -5.61 -5.42
N HIS A 73 9.54 -5.45 -4.26
CA HIS A 73 9.55 -6.46 -3.21
C HIS A 73 8.18 -6.56 -2.53
N ALA A 74 7.63 -5.43 -2.08
CA ALA A 74 6.31 -5.36 -1.46
C ALA A 74 5.21 -5.91 -2.37
N ARG A 75 5.31 -5.66 -3.68
CA ARG A 75 4.35 -6.21 -4.65
C ARG A 75 4.42 -7.73 -4.74
N ARG A 76 5.60 -8.33 -4.63
CA ARG A 76 5.75 -9.79 -4.57
C ARG A 76 5.20 -10.34 -3.27
N VAL A 77 5.44 -9.65 -2.15
CA VAL A 77 4.86 -10.02 -0.85
C VAL A 77 3.33 -10.05 -0.93
N LEU A 78 2.69 -9.06 -1.56
CA LEU A 78 1.23 -9.08 -1.73
C LEU A 78 0.70 -10.31 -2.48
N ASN A 79 1.48 -10.92 -3.37
CA ASN A 79 1.07 -12.14 -4.08
C ASN A 79 1.02 -13.39 -3.18
N LEU A 80 1.56 -13.32 -1.95
CA LEU A 80 1.45 -14.38 -0.95
C LEU A 80 0.11 -14.35 -0.20
N LEU A 81 -0.66 -13.26 -0.32
CA LEU A 81 -1.97 -13.13 0.29
C LEU A 81 -2.96 -14.10 -0.37
N GLU A 82 -3.93 -14.62 0.38
CA GLU A 82 -5.01 -15.44 -0.18
C GLU A 82 -5.69 -14.71 -1.35
N GLU A 83 -6.00 -15.43 -2.44
CA GLU A 83 -6.58 -14.86 -3.66
C GLU A 83 -7.85 -14.04 -3.37
N ARG A 84 -8.70 -14.53 -2.45
CA ARG A 84 -9.91 -13.84 -1.98
C ARG A 84 -9.60 -12.44 -1.43
N ASP A 85 -8.55 -12.31 -0.64
CA ASP A 85 -8.18 -11.05 -0.02
C ASP A 85 -7.40 -10.17 -1.00
N TYR A 86 -6.57 -10.77 -1.84
CA TYR A 86 -5.81 -10.08 -2.87
C TYR A 86 -6.74 -9.36 -3.85
N ASN A 87 -7.82 -10.02 -4.29
CA ASN A 87 -8.83 -9.46 -5.18
C ASN A 87 -9.62 -8.29 -4.56
N ARG A 88 -9.55 -8.11 -3.24
CA ARG A 88 -10.16 -6.98 -2.50
C ARG A 88 -9.21 -5.80 -2.31
N LEU A 89 -7.98 -5.89 -2.84
CA LEU A 89 -7.02 -4.81 -2.87
C LEU A 89 -7.11 -4.03 -4.19
N GLN A 90 -7.23 -2.71 -4.09
CA GLN A 90 -7.01 -1.81 -5.21
C GLN A 90 -5.52 -1.48 -5.28
N LEU A 91 -4.82 -2.16 -6.17
CA LEU A 91 -3.37 -2.04 -6.30
C LEU A 91 -3.01 -0.77 -7.09
N ASN A 92 -2.01 -0.04 -6.61
CA ASN A 92 -1.43 1.04 -7.40
C ASN A 92 -0.54 0.43 -8.50
N VAL A 93 -0.45 1.06 -9.65
CA VAL A 93 0.45 0.67 -10.75
C VAL A 93 1.30 1.90 -11.08
N ILE A 94 2.63 1.73 -11.13
CA ILE A 94 3.64 2.80 -11.25
C ILE A 94 4.53 2.51 -12.43
#